data_AF-A0A1Y0BDI5-F1
#
_entry.id   AF-A0A1Y0BDI5-F1
#
_cell.length_a   1.000
_cell.length_b   1.000
_cell.length_c   1.000
_cell.angle_alpha   90.00
_cell.angle_beta   90.00
_cell.angle_gamma   90.00
#
_symmetry.space_group_name_H-M   'P 1'
#
loop_
_entity.id
_entity.type
_entity.pdbx_description
1 polymer ?
#
loop_
_entity_poly.entity_id
_entity_poly.type
_entity_poly.pdbx_seq_one_letter_code
_entity_poly.pdbx_strand_id
1 'polypeptide(L)'
;MFHRHSAAGKFVGSVLGTIFASGYSALAHVQVHHIETDTADDTETPFRGENVYRFVVRAAYRQHRRSWQIEMTRLNRLGLSFWSPQNLILRGIGMYLLLLGGFYLATGVTGMLLLMLVSALGLFILEIFSYIQHYGLLREPGTPIEDRHAWNHLTPLGRALTFEIVTHSQHHVDPDRPYWRLTPRPNAPQMPSAVTCFVLALVPPLWERLIGRPLLEHWDTHHASARERELAVAANRAAGWPQWLVNGAMAAPA
;
A
#
# COMPACT_ATOMS: atom_id res chain seq x y z
N MET A 1 -9.58 7.82 -4.19
CA MET A 1 -9.64 9.28 -4.41
C MET A 1 -8.46 9.78 -5.27
N PHE A 2 -7.29 9.15 -5.17
CA PHE A 2 -6.08 9.55 -5.91
C PHE A 2 -6.12 9.24 -7.42
N HIS A 3 -6.82 8.19 -7.84
CA HIS A 3 -6.95 7.77 -9.25
C HIS A 3 -7.98 8.58 -10.06
N ARG A 4 -8.56 9.65 -9.50
CA ARG A 4 -9.57 10.42 -10.24
C ARG A 4 -8.92 11.34 -11.24
N HIS A 5 -9.38 11.32 -12.49
CA HIS A 5 -8.90 12.22 -13.54
C HIS A 5 -9.31 13.68 -13.32
N SER A 6 -10.38 13.95 -12.56
CA SER A 6 -10.86 15.31 -12.31
C SER A 6 -9.94 16.09 -11.37
N ALA A 7 -9.68 17.36 -11.71
CA ALA A 7 -8.89 18.26 -10.88
C ALA A 7 -9.47 18.41 -9.47
N ALA A 8 -10.80 18.48 -9.36
CA ALA A 8 -11.50 18.53 -8.07
C ALA A 8 -11.29 17.26 -7.24
N GLY A 9 -11.35 16.07 -7.85
CA GLY A 9 -11.13 14.80 -7.17
C GLY A 9 -9.71 14.67 -6.62
N LYS A 10 -8.70 15.05 -7.43
CA LYS A 10 -7.30 15.09 -7.00
C LYS A 10 -7.09 16.09 -5.86
N PHE A 11 -7.70 17.28 -5.95
CA PHE A 11 -7.60 18.30 -4.91
C PHE A 11 -8.21 17.83 -3.58
N VAL A 12 -9.44 17.30 -3.59
CA VAL A 12 -10.09 16.76 -2.38
C VAL A 12 -9.27 15.61 -1.80
N GLY A 13 -8.75 14.72 -2.65
CA GLY A 13 -7.86 13.64 -2.22
C GLY A 13 -6.61 14.16 -1.51
N SER A 14 -5.95 15.17 -2.08
CA SER A 14 -4.78 15.80 -1.45
C SER A 14 -5.12 16.49 -0.12
N VAL A 15 -6.25 17.20 -0.03
CA VAL A 15 -6.69 17.85 1.22
C VAL A 15 -6.95 16.82 2.32
N LEU A 16 -7.63 15.72 1.98
CA LEU A 16 -7.86 14.64 2.94
C LEU A 16 -6.56 13.93 3.34
N GLY A 17 -5.65 13.71 2.38
CA GLY A 17 -4.31 13.18 2.66
C GLY A 17 -3.48 14.09 3.57
N THR A 18 -3.66 15.41 3.49
CA THR A 18 -2.98 16.36 4.38
C THR A 18 -3.29 16.10 5.86
N ILE A 19 -4.48 15.62 6.21
CA ILE A 19 -4.83 15.28 7.60
C ILE A 19 -3.87 14.22 8.17
N PHE A 20 -3.36 13.33 7.33
CA PHE A 20 -2.42 12.27 7.69
C PHE A 20 -0.97 12.60 7.30
N ALA A 21 -0.65 13.89 7.09
CA ALA A 21 0.66 14.36 6.62
C ALA A 21 1.12 13.73 5.28
N SER A 22 0.19 13.24 4.46
CA SER A 22 0.45 12.51 3.20
C SER A 22 -0.08 13.23 1.97
N GLY A 23 -0.22 14.57 2.00
CA GLY A 23 -0.89 15.36 0.96
C GLY A 23 -0.31 15.25 -0.47
N TYR A 24 0.88 14.67 -0.63
CA TYR A 24 1.53 14.39 -1.93
C TYR A 24 1.86 12.91 -2.17
N SER A 25 1.46 11.97 -1.28
CA SER A 25 1.76 10.53 -1.44
C SER A 25 1.15 9.93 -2.71
N ALA A 26 0.07 10.54 -3.20
CA ALA A 26 -0.58 10.21 -4.47
C ALA A 26 0.40 10.12 -5.66
N LEU A 27 1.50 10.88 -5.63
CA LEU A 27 2.54 10.83 -6.66
C LEU A 27 3.16 9.43 -6.75
N ALA A 28 3.74 8.94 -5.66
CA ALA A 28 4.35 7.61 -5.63
C ALA A 28 3.29 6.51 -5.72
N HIS A 29 2.15 6.66 -5.05
CA HIS A 29 1.10 5.65 -5.07
C HIS A 29 0.56 5.38 -6.49
N VAL A 30 0.25 6.44 -7.25
CA VAL A 30 -0.30 6.28 -8.62
C VAL A 30 0.79 5.91 -9.64
N GLN A 31 1.99 6.49 -9.52
CA GLN A 31 3.01 6.37 -10.56
C GLN A 31 4.12 5.35 -10.25
N VAL A 32 4.09 4.75 -9.06
CA VAL A 32 5.00 3.66 -8.68
C VAL A 32 4.17 2.48 -8.22
N HIS A 33 3.40 2.59 -7.15
CA HIS A 33 2.70 1.43 -6.58
C HIS A 33 1.80 0.76 -7.62
N HIS A 34 0.84 1.47 -8.22
CA HIS A 34 -0.03 0.88 -9.26
C HIS A 34 0.65 0.42 -10.56
N ILE A 35 1.96 0.60 -10.72
CA ILE A 35 2.74 0.09 -11.86
C ILE A 35 3.62 -1.08 -11.42
N GLU A 36 4.21 -0.95 -10.23
CA GLU A 36 5.25 -1.82 -9.69
C GLU A 36 4.74 -2.71 -8.56
N THR A 37 3.44 -2.73 -8.23
CA THR A 37 2.83 -3.58 -7.20
C THR A 37 3.39 -4.99 -7.23
N ASP A 38 3.76 -5.51 -6.07
CA ASP A 38 4.33 -6.85 -5.85
C ASP A 38 5.72 -7.06 -6.50
N THR A 39 6.41 -6.00 -6.93
CA THR A 39 7.81 -6.07 -7.40
C THR A 39 8.78 -5.48 -6.38
N ALA A 40 10.08 -5.67 -6.59
CA ALA A 40 11.13 -5.12 -5.73
C ALA A 40 11.19 -3.57 -5.74
N ASP A 41 10.73 -2.94 -6.83
CA ASP A 41 10.76 -1.50 -7.04
C ASP A 41 9.56 -0.77 -6.42
N ASP A 42 8.54 -1.51 -5.98
CA ASP A 42 7.41 -0.93 -5.28
C ASP A 42 7.81 -0.25 -3.96
N THR A 43 7.09 0.82 -3.66
CA THR A 43 7.17 1.53 -2.39
C THR A 43 6.27 0.92 -1.32
N GLU A 44 5.20 0.21 -1.69
CA GLU A 44 4.11 -0.21 -0.79
C GLU A 44 3.94 -1.73 -0.64
N THR A 45 4.74 -2.56 -1.32
CA THR A 45 4.75 -4.02 -1.12
C THR A 45 5.68 -4.41 0.04
N PRO A 46 5.20 -5.07 1.11
CA PRO A 46 6.04 -5.67 2.15
C PRO A 46 6.81 -6.88 1.64
N PHE A 47 8.08 -7.00 2.04
CA PHE A 47 8.85 -8.19 1.73
C PHE A 47 8.45 -9.37 2.62
N ARG A 48 8.66 -10.59 2.14
CA ARG A 48 8.50 -11.80 2.97
C ARG A 48 9.41 -11.70 4.21
N GLY A 49 8.84 -11.91 5.39
CA GLY A 49 9.54 -11.83 6.68
C GLY A 49 9.79 -10.41 7.17
N GLU A 50 9.35 -9.39 6.45
CA GLU A 50 9.40 -8.02 6.94
C GLU A 50 8.27 -7.78 7.93
N ASN A 51 8.58 -7.36 9.16
CA ASN A 51 7.54 -7.01 10.11
C ASN A 51 6.91 -5.64 9.79
N VAL A 52 5.68 -5.44 10.28
CA VAL A 52 4.88 -4.23 10.01
C VAL A 52 5.60 -2.94 10.38
N TYR A 53 6.35 -2.89 11.48
CA TYR A 53 7.03 -1.67 11.92
C TYR A 53 8.17 -1.28 10.99
N ARG A 54 8.97 -2.26 10.57
CA ARG A 54 10.03 -2.07 9.57
C ARG A 54 9.44 -1.67 8.23
N PHE A 55 8.35 -2.32 7.84
CA PHE A 55 7.61 -1.99 6.63
C PHE A 55 7.15 -0.53 6.65
N VAL A 56 6.44 -0.07 7.68
CA VAL A 56 5.90 1.31 7.73
C VAL A 56 7.02 2.34 7.56
N VAL A 57 8.14 2.17 8.27
CA VAL A 57 9.28 3.10 8.15
C VAL A 57 9.87 3.07 6.75
N ARG A 58 10.06 1.87 6.18
CA ARG A 58 10.59 1.70 4.82
C ARG A 58 9.65 2.30 3.77
N ALA A 59 8.37 2.00 3.85
CA ALA A 59 7.33 2.43 2.92
C ALA A 59 7.22 3.95 2.95
N ALA A 60 7.10 4.56 4.12
CA ALA A 60 7.07 6.02 4.28
C ALA A 60 8.31 6.69 3.66
N TYR A 61 9.52 6.18 3.93
CA TYR A 61 10.74 6.71 3.35
C TYR A 61 10.79 6.56 1.82
N ARG A 62 10.45 5.37 1.30
CA ARG A 62 10.48 5.09 -0.14
C ARG A 62 9.44 5.90 -0.90
N GLN A 63 8.20 5.95 -0.40
CA GLN A 63 7.11 6.78 -0.97
C GLN A 63 7.51 8.25 -1.01
N HIS A 64 8.07 8.77 0.09
CA HIS A 64 8.57 10.15 0.14
C HIS A 64 9.63 10.39 -0.92
N ARG A 65 10.71 9.59 -0.93
CA ARG A 65 11.82 9.74 -1.88
C ARG A 65 11.34 9.64 -3.33
N ARG A 66 10.49 8.67 -3.67
CA ARG A 66 9.95 8.49 -5.02
C ARG A 66 9.04 9.66 -5.42
N SER A 67 8.19 10.15 -4.52
CA SER A 67 7.34 11.32 -4.78
C SER A 67 8.17 12.55 -5.12
N TRP A 68 9.27 12.79 -4.40
CA TRP A 68 10.23 13.87 -4.73
C TRP A 68 10.86 13.70 -6.10
N GLN A 69 11.36 12.50 -6.44
CA GLN A 69 11.96 12.24 -7.74
C GLN A 69 10.97 12.48 -8.89
N ILE A 70 9.73 12.01 -8.72
CA ILE A 70 8.64 12.18 -9.68
C ILE A 70 8.34 13.66 -9.89
N GLU A 71 8.15 14.41 -8.80
CA GLU A 71 7.77 15.81 -8.91
C GLU A 71 8.90 16.67 -9.48
N MET A 72 10.14 16.44 -9.07
CA MET A 72 11.28 17.16 -9.65
C MET A 72 11.44 16.87 -11.14
N THR A 73 11.22 15.61 -11.56
CA THR A 73 11.21 15.25 -12.98
C THR A 73 10.09 15.97 -13.73
N ARG A 74 8.89 16.06 -13.14
CA ARG A 74 7.75 16.77 -13.74
C ARG A 74 8.03 18.26 -13.89
N LEU A 75 8.54 18.92 -12.84
CA LEU A 75 8.87 20.35 -12.87
C LEU A 75 9.94 20.66 -13.94
N ASN A 76 11.00 19.84 -14.00
CA ASN A 76 12.05 19.99 -15.02
C ASN A 76 11.49 19.83 -16.44
N ARG A 77 10.63 18.84 -16.69
CA ARG A 77 9.97 18.65 -17.99
C ARG A 77 9.08 19.83 -18.38
N LEU A 78 8.51 20.54 -17.41
CA LEU A 78 7.66 21.71 -17.63
C LEU A 78 8.42 23.03 -17.62
N GLY A 79 9.75 23.02 -17.40
CA GLY A 79 10.56 24.24 -17.28
C GLY A 79 10.19 25.09 -16.04
N LEU A 80 9.63 24.49 -15.00
CA LEU A 80 9.19 25.19 -13.80
C LEU A 80 10.25 25.12 -12.70
N SER A 81 10.42 26.23 -11.96
CA SER A 81 11.29 26.26 -10.78
C SER A 81 10.75 25.41 -9.63
N PHE A 82 11.61 25.00 -8.71
CA PHE A 82 11.23 24.33 -7.46
C PHE A 82 10.16 25.10 -6.67
N TRP A 83 10.25 26.43 -6.60
CA TRP A 83 9.33 27.31 -5.87
C TRP A 83 8.02 27.61 -6.61
N SER A 84 7.77 26.95 -7.75
CA SER A 84 6.53 27.15 -8.50
C SER A 84 5.32 26.82 -7.62
N PRO A 85 4.22 27.61 -7.66
CA PRO A 85 2.98 27.25 -6.99
C PRO A 85 2.36 25.97 -7.57
N GLN A 86 2.84 25.50 -8.72
CA GLN A 86 2.44 24.22 -9.31
C GLN A 86 3.17 23.03 -8.67
N ASN A 87 4.15 23.24 -7.78
CA ASN A 87 4.86 22.17 -7.09
C ASN A 87 3.94 21.47 -6.08
N LEU A 88 3.59 20.21 -6.38
CA LEU A 88 2.63 19.42 -5.61
C LEU A 88 3.16 19.08 -4.20
N ILE A 89 4.48 18.96 -4.05
CA ILE A 89 5.10 18.71 -2.74
C ILE A 89 5.03 19.94 -1.86
N LEU A 90 5.40 21.12 -2.39
CA LEU A 90 5.30 22.37 -1.63
C LEU A 90 3.85 22.68 -1.26
N ARG A 91 2.90 22.41 -2.16
CA ARG A 91 1.47 22.52 -1.86
C ARG A 91 1.07 21.58 -0.71
N GLY A 92 1.46 20.32 -0.77
CA GLY A 92 1.16 19.35 0.29
C GLY A 92 1.73 19.73 1.66
N ILE A 93 3.01 20.14 1.69
CA ILE A 93 3.69 20.62 2.91
C ILE A 93 3.03 21.90 3.41
N GLY A 94 2.77 22.87 2.54
CA GLY A 94 2.12 24.13 2.89
C GLY A 94 0.73 23.93 3.48
N MET A 95 -0.09 23.05 2.89
CA MET A 95 -1.41 22.70 3.45
C MET A 95 -1.30 22.09 4.85
N TYR A 96 -0.31 21.23 5.11
CA TYR A 96 -0.13 20.65 6.44
C TYR A 96 0.36 21.68 7.46
N LEU A 97 1.29 22.55 7.08
CA LEU A 97 1.74 23.66 7.93
C LEU A 97 0.61 24.64 8.26
N LEU A 98 -0.27 24.93 7.30
CA LEU A 98 -1.46 25.74 7.54
C LEU A 98 -2.41 25.07 8.55
N LEU A 99 -2.61 23.75 8.45
CA LEU A 99 -3.42 22.99 9.41
C LEU A 99 -2.81 23.03 10.81
N LEU A 100 -1.50 22.80 10.94
CA LEU A 100 -0.76 22.90 12.20
C LEU A 100 -0.84 24.31 12.79
N GLY A 101 -0.66 25.35 11.97
CA GLY A 101 -0.79 26.74 12.37
C GLY A 101 -2.19 27.08 12.87
N GLY A 102 -3.24 26.59 12.19
CA GLY A 102 -4.63 26.75 12.62
C GLY A 102 -4.90 26.15 14.00
N PHE A 103 -4.43 24.92 14.24
CA PHE A 103 -4.56 24.27 15.55
C PHE A 103 -3.74 24.98 16.63
N TYR A 104 -2.53 25.43 16.30
CA TYR A 104 -1.70 26.22 17.20
C TYR A 104 -2.40 27.53 17.60
N LEU A 105 -2.99 28.25 16.65
CA LEU A 105 -3.70 29.50 16.94
C LEU A 105 -4.97 29.26 17.79
N ALA A 106 -5.65 28.13 17.60
CA ALA A 106 -6.88 27.81 18.32
C ALA A 106 -6.63 27.29 19.75
N THR A 107 -5.55 26.52 19.96
CA THR A 107 -5.36 25.70 21.18
C THR A 107 -3.92 25.68 21.70
N GLY A 108 -3.02 26.46 21.11
CA GLY A 108 -1.61 26.51 21.45
C GLY A 108 -0.82 25.28 21.00
N VAL A 109 0.38 25.11 21.59
CA VAL A 109 1.30 24.01 21.29
C VAL A 109 0.63 22.65 21.49
N THR A 110 -0.23 22.52 22.51
CA THR A 110 -0.90 21.25 22.84
C THR A 110 -1.71 20.71 21.67
N GLY A 111 -2.61 21.50 21.06
CA GLY A 111 -3.41 21.00 19.95
C GLY A 111 -2.62 20.81 18.66
N MET A 112 -1.56 21.59 18.43
CA MET A 112 -0.61 21.33 17.34
C MET A 112 0.04 19.95 17.50
N LEU A 113 0.54 19.62 18.70
CA LEU A 113 1.16 18.32 18.98
C LEU A 113 0.16 17.16 18.92
N LEU A 114 -1.07 17.36 19.42
CA LEU A 114 -2.14 16.37 19.30
C LEU A 114 -2.50 16.09 17.84
N LEU A 115 -2.59 17.13 17.00
CA LEU A 115 -2.80 16.95 15.57
C LEU A 115 -1.66 16.15 14.94
N MET A 116 -0.38 16.48 15.24
CA MET A 116 0.76 15.70 14.74
C MET A 116 0.67 14.23 15.15
N LEU A 117 0.30 13.95 16.41
CA LEU A 117 0.13 12.58 16.89
C LEU A 117 -0.99 11.84 16.15
N VAL A 118 -2.15 12.47 15.97
CA VAL A 118 -3.28 11.89 15.23
C VAL A 118 -2.92 11.66 13.76
N SER A 119 -2.22 12.60 13.12
CA SER A 119 -1.71 12.43 11.74
C SER A 119 -0.78 11.22 11.64
N ALA A 120 0.19 11.10 12.55
CA ALA A 120 1.15 10.01 12.58
C ALA A 120 0.48 8.65 12.83
N LEU A 121 -0.48 8.60 13.77
CA LEU A 121 -1.25 7.37 14.04
C LEU A 121 -2.13 6.98 12.85
N GLY A 122 -2.78 7.95 12.21
CA GLY A 122 -3.56 7.73 11.00
C GLY A 122 -2.72 7.18 9.86
N LEU A 123 -1.53 7.77 9.63
CA LEU A 123 -0.57 7.25 8.63
C LEU A 123 -0.12 5.83 8.97
N PHE A 124 0.21 5.55 10.24
CA PHE A 124 0.60 4.21 10.67
C PHE A 124 -0.52 3.18 10.42
N ILE A 125 -1.78 3.54 10.71
CA ILE A 125 -2.94 2.68 10.44
C ILE A 125 -3.13 2.43 8.95
N LEU A 126 -2.98 3.45 8.10
CA LEU A 126 -3.06 3.29 6.63
C LEU A 126 -1.98 2.33 6.11
N GLU A 127 -0.75 2.47 6.61
CA GLU A 127 0.35 1.59 6.23
C GLU A 127 0.16 0.16 6.73
N ILE A 128 -0.53 -0.08 7.86
CA ILE A 128 -0.91 -1.45 8.26
C ILE A 128 -1.88 -2.06 7.24
N PHE A 129 -2.83 -1.29 6.71
CA PHE A 129 -3.72 -1.81 5.67
C PHE A 129 -2.96 -2.15 4.39
N SER A 130 -2.07 -1.26 3.92
CA SER A 130 -1.19 -1.56 2.78
C SER A 130 -0.34 -2.81 3.05
N TYR A 131 0.19 -2.94 4.27
CA TYR A 131 0.96 -4.10 4.69
C TYR A 131 0.16 -5.38 4.51
N ILE A 132 -1.06 -5.44 5.04
CA ILE A 132 -1.91 -6.63 4.97
C ILE A 132 -2.30 -6.92 3.51
N GLN A 133 -2.69 -5.90 2.75
CA GLN A 133 -3.18 -6.06 1.38
C GLN A 133 -2.13 -6.53 0.37
N HIS A 134 -0.85 -6.28 0.64
CA HIS A 134 0.28 -6.63 -0.25
C HIS A 134 1.29 -7.61 0.35
N TYR A 135 1.04 -8.11 1.56
CA TYR A 135 2.05 -8.84 2.33
C TYR A 135 2.71 -9.98 1.52
N GLY A 136 3.99 -9.81 1.19
CA GLY A 136 4.87 -10.86 0.65
C GLY A 136 4.52 -11.39 -0.74
N LEU A 137 3.55 -10.79 -1.43
CA LEU A 137 3.20 -11.14 -2.80
C LEU A 137 4.32 -10.73 -3.75
N LEU A 138 4.42 -11.46 -4.86
CA LEU A 138 5.48 -11.29 -5.84
C LEU A 138 4.89 -11.30 -7.25
N ARG A 139 5.34 -10.39 -8.08
CA ARG A 139 5.00 -10.30 -9.50
C ARG A 139 6.27 -10.17 -10.32
N GLU A 140 6.26 -10.78 -11.51
CA GLU A 140 7.31 -10.55 -12.49
C GLU A 140 7.30 -9.09 -12.99
N PRO A 141 8.41 -8.33 -12.85
CA PRO A 141 8.46 -6.95 -13.32
C PRO A 141 8.12 -6.83 -14.80
N GLY A 142 7.33 -5.81 -15.15
CA GLY A 142 6.91 -5.55 -16.54
C GLY A 142 5.73 -6.40 -17.04
N THR A 143 5.20 -7.32 -16.24
CA THR A 143 3.96 -8.07 -16.58
C THR A 143 2.70 -7.34 -16.10
N PRO A 144 1.52 -7.56 -16.69
CA PRO A 144 0.28 -6.94 -16.21
C PRO A 144 -0.04 -7.30 -14.75
N ILE A 145 -0.70 -6.38 -14.05
CA ILE A 145 -1.27 -6.67 -12.73
C ILE A 145 -2.55 -7.51 -12.93
N GLU A 146 -2.74 -8.52 -12.11
CA GLU A 146 -3.78 -9.54 -12.24
C GLU A 146 -4.46 -9.74 -10.88
N ASP A 147 -5.60 -10.45 -10.87
CA ASP A 147 -6.38 -10.67 -9.66
C ASP A 147 -5.56 -11.36 -8.54
N ARG A 148 -4.47 -12.09 -8.87
CA ARG A 148 -3.58 -12.74 -7.90
C ARG A 148 -2.57 -11.83 -7.21
N HIS A 149 -2.42 -10.58 -7.66
CA HIS A 149 -1.41 -9.62 -7.18
C HIS A 149 -1.97 -8.65 -6.12
N ALA A 150 -2.87 -9.15 -5.27
CA ALA A 150 -3.38 -8.46 -4.09
C ALA A 150 -4.15 -9.45 -3.20
N TRP A 151 -4.15 -9.18 -1.89
CA TRP A 151 -5.00 -9.86 -0.93
C TRP A 151 -6.37 -9.18 -0.80
N ASN A 152 -7.43 -9.97 -0.67
CA ASN A 152 -8.79 -9.47 -0.53
C ASN A 152 -9.41 -9.88 0.81
N HIS A 153 -10.34 -9.06 1.31
CA HIS A 153 -11.21 -9.43 2.43
C HIS A 153 -12.67 -9.29 2.02
N LEU A 154 -13.29 -10.38 1.58
CA LEU A 154 -14.64 -10.32 1.01
C LEU A 154 -15.79 -10.50 2.02
N THR A 155 -15.52 -10.38 3.33
CA THR A 155 -16.59 -10.44 4.34
C THR A 155 -17.51 -9.21 4.21
N PRO A 156 -18.84 -9.36 4.25
CA PRO A 156 -19.77 -8.23 4.03
C PRO A 156 -19.52 -7.04 4.97
N LEU A 157 -19.27 -7.32 6.26
CA LEU A 157 -18.96 -6.29 7.24
C LEU A 157 -17.62 -5.61 6.94
N GLY A 158 -16.59 -6.38 6.56
CA GLY A 158 -15.28 -5.83 6.19
C GLY A 158 -15.37 -4.92 4.98
N ARG A 159 -16.12 -5.34 3.95
CA ARG A 159 -16.37 -4.54 2.74
C ARG A 159 -17.10 -3.23 3.05
N ALA A 160 -18.15 -3.28 3.88
CA ALA A 160 -18.89 -2.09 4.27
C ALA A 160 -18.03 -1.09 5.08
N LEU A 161 -17.32 -1.58 6.11
CA LEU A 161 -16.51 -0.73 7.00
C LEU A 161 -15.32 -0.08 6.30
N THR A 162 -14.79 -0.73 5.27
CA THR A 162 -13.62 -0.25 4.54
C THR A 162 -13.98 0.40 3.19
N PHE A 163 -15.27 0.68 2.96
CA PHE A 163 -15.77 1.27 1.72
C PHE A 163 -15.29 0.53 0.47
N GLU A 164 -15.38 -0.80 0.48
CA GLU A 164 -15.01 -1.71 -0.61
C GLU A 164 -13.51 -1.77 -0.98
N ILE A 165 -12.63 -1.02 -0.30
CA ILE A 165 -11.18 -1.04 -0.61
C ILE A 165 -10.55 -2.43 -0.44
N VAL A 166 -11.16 -3.28 0.37
CA VAL A 166 -10.76 -4.68 0.56
C VAL A 166 -11.05 -5.59 -0.65
N THR A 167 -11.72 -5.08 -1.69
CA THR A 167 -11.77 -5.68 -3.03
C THR A 167 -10.54 -5.22 -3.82
N HIS A 168 -9.37 -5.47 -3.24
CA HIS A 168 -8.13 -4.78 -3.60
C HIS A 168 -7.55 -5.24 -4.95
N SER A 169 -7.76 -6.51 -5.31
CA SER A 169 -7.39 -7.01 -6.64
C SER A 169 -8.05 -6.22 -7.75
N GLN A 170 -9.36 -5.95 -7.65
CA GLN A 170 -10.06 -5.15 -8.66
C GLN A 170 -9.55 -3.71 -8.70
N HIS A 171 -9.19 -3.15 -7.55
CA HIS A 171 -8.64 -1.81 -7.47
C HIS A 171 -7.28 -1.74 -8.18
N HIS A 172 -6.46 -2.77 -8.11
CA HIS A 172 -5.17 -2.83 -8.80
C HIS A 172 -5.28 -3.13 -10.30
N VAL A 173 -6.26 -3.96 -10.69
CA VAL A 173 -6.54 -4.24 -12.11
C VAL A 173 -7.18 -3.04 -12.82
N ASP A 174 -8.03 -2.27 -12.14
CA ASP A 174 -8.69 -1.08 -12.67
C ASP A 174 -8.74 0.04 -11.60
N PRO A 175 -7.63 0.79 -11.42
CA PRO A 175 -7.53 1.80 -10.37
C PRO A 175 -8.45 3.00 -10.59
N ASP A 176 -8.85 3.26 -11.83
CA ASP A 176 -9.78 4.34 -12.17
C ASP A 176 -11.22 4.03 -11.75
N ARG A 177 -11.53 2.76 -11.46
CA ARG A 177 -12.85 2.34 -11.04
C ARG A 177 -13.22 2.91 -9.67
N PRO A 178 -14.43 3.47 -9.52
CA PRO A 178 -14.90 3.90 -8.21
C PRO A 178 -14.99 2.75 -7.20
N TYR A 179 -14.61 3.02 -5.94
CA TYR A 179 -14.70 2.04 -4.85
C TYR A 179 -16.08 1.35 -4.75
N TRP A 180 -17.17 2.13 -4.78
CA TRP A 180 -18.54 1.60 -4.72
C TRP A 180 -18.98 0.79 -5.97
N ARG A 181 -18.15 0.73 -7.01
CA ARG A 181 -18.36 -0.10 -8.21
C ARG A 181 -17.38 -1.25 -8.30
N LEU A 182 -16.46 -1.43 -7.35
CA LEU A 182 -15.51 -2.54 -7.37
C LEU A 182 -16.30 -3.85 -7.35
N THR A 183 -15.90 -4.76 -8.24
CA THR A 183 -16.51 -6.07 -8.38
C THR A 183 -15.70 -7.07 -7.55
N PRO A 184 -16.32 -7.76 -6.58
CA PRO A 184 -15.66 -8.82 -5.82
C PRO A 184 -14.99 -9.85 -6.72
N ARG A 185 -13.81 -10.32 -6.32
CA ARG A 185 -13.03 -11.34 -7.03
C ARG A 185 -12.91 -12.60 -6.16
N PRO A 186 -13.93 -13.49 -6.11
CA PRO A 186 -13.92 -14.64 -5.20
C PRO A 186 -12.78 -15.63 -5.45
N ASN A 187 -12.29 -15.69 -6.70
CA ASN A 187 -11.19 -16.56 -7.11
C ASN A 187 -9.81 -15.92 -6.89
N ALA A 188 -9.76 -14.65 -6.48
CA ALA A 188 -8.52 -13.98 -6.10
C ALA A 188 -8.07 -14.44 -4.70
N PRO A 189 -6.79 -14.27 -4.35
CA PRO A 189 -6.27 -14.60 -3.03
C PRO A 189 -7.04 -13.87 -1.93
N GLN A 190 -7.54 -14.66 -0.97
CA GLN A 190 -8.33 -14.18 0.16
C GLN A 190 -7.52 -14.22 1.44
N MET A 191 -7.70 -13.20 2.26
CA MET A 191 -7.26 -13.20 3.64
C MET A 191 -8.43 -13.49 4.59
N PRO A 192 -8.15 -13.97 5.81
CA PRO A 192 -9.12 -14.02 6.90
C PRO A 192 -9.69 -12.63 7.23
N SER A 193 -10.51 -12.52 8.27
CA SER A 193 -11.07 -11.22 8.70
C SER A 193 -10.03 -10.09 8.71
N ALA A 194 -10.36 -8.95 8.09
CA ALA A 194 -9.50 -7.76 8.08
C ALA A 194 -9.14 -7.30 9.50
N VAL A 195 -10.08 -7.44 10.46
CA VAL A 195 -9.85 -7.12 11.87
C VAL A 195 -8.83 -8.08 12.50
N THR A 196 -8.96 -9.38 12.25
CA THR A 196 -7.99 -10.38 12.72
C THR A 196 -6.61 -10.13 12.15
N CYS A 197 -6.54 -9.83 10.86
CA CYS A 197 -5.28 -9.51 10.18
C CYS A 197 -4.64 -8.25 10.77
N PHE A 198 -5.42 -7.19 11.00
CA PHE A 198 -4.96 -5.94 11.62
C PHE A 198 -4.36 -6.18 13.00
N VAL A 199 -5.09 -6.87 13.89
CA VAL A 199 -4.62 -7.15 15.25
C VAL A 199 -3.37 -8.03 15.25
N LEU A 200 -3.34 -9.08 14.42
CA LEU A 200 -2.19 -9.98 14.35
C LEU A 200 -0.96 -9.31 13.73
N ALA A 201 -1.13 -8.42 12.74
CA ALA A 201 -0.02 -7.69 12.12
C ALA A 201 0.78 -6.87 13.15
N LEU A 202 0.11 -6.34 14.19
CA LEU A 202 0.74 -5.64 15.32
C LEU A 202 1.59 -6.56 16.21
N VAL A 203 1.48 -7.88 16.08
CA VAL A 203 2.29 -8.87 16.80
C VAL A 203 3.03 -9.74 15.79
N PRO A 204 4.17 -9.27 15.23
CA PRO A 204 4.80 -9.88 14.06
C PRO A 204 5.06 -11.39 14.16
N PRO A 205 5.55 -11.94 15.30
CA PRO A 205 5.75 -13.39 15.40
C PRO A 205 4.45 -14.20 15.24
N LEU A 206 3.32 -13.66 15.70
CA LEU A 206 2.00 -14.29 15.54
C LEU A 206 1.47 -14.11 14.12
N TRP A 207 1.58 -12.91 13.55
CA TRP A 207 1.27 -12.66 12.14
C TRP A 207 1.95 -13.68 11.23
N GLU A 208 3.27 -13.80 11.34
CA GLU A 208 4.08 -14.65 10.48
C GLU A 208 3.74 -16.13 10.61
N ARG A 209 3.41 -16.57 11.83
CA ARG A 209 3.11 -17.97 12.11
C ARG A 209 1.69 -18.35 11.69
N LEU A 210 0.72 -17.48 11.93
CA LEU A 210 -0.71 -17.81 11.79
C LEU A 210 -1.31 -17.37 10.45
N ILE A 211 -0.76 -16.31 9.83
CA ILE A 211 -1.34 -15.67 8.65
C ILE A 211 -0.32 -15.63 7.51
N GLY A 212 0.79 -14.92 7.69
CA GLY A 212 1.74 -14.60 6.62
C GLY A 212 2.27 -15.83 5.87
N ARG A 213 2.95 -16.74 6.57
CA ARG A 213 3.55 -17.93 5.94
C ARG A 213 2.51 -18.90 5.35
N PRO A 214 1.46 -19.33 6.08
CA PRO A 214 0.46 -20.25 5.51
C PRO A 214 -0.24 -19.69 4.27
N LEU A 215 -0.56 -18.39 4.26
CA LEU A 215 -1.19 -17.76 3.10
C LEU A 215 -0.26 -17.69 1.90
N LEU A 216 1.00 -17.31 2.11
CA LEU A 216 1.98 -17.23 1.03
C LEU A 216 2.33 -18.61 0.47
N GLU A 217 2.42 -19.64 1.31
CA GLU A 217 2.58 -21.02 0.86
C GLU A 217 1.41 -21.47 -0.03
N HIS A 218 0.18 -21.16 0.38
CA HIS A 218 -1.00 -21.45 -0.43
C HIS A 218 -0.98 -20.68 -1.77
N TRP A 219 -0.64 -19.40 -1.73
CA TRP A 219 -0.54 -18.56 -2.93
C TRP A 219 0.54 -19.06 -3.91
N ASP A 220 1.73 -19.38 -3.40
CA ASP A 220 2.85 -19.92 -4.18
C ASP A 220 2.48 -21.19 -4.94
N THR A 221 1.68 -22.04 -4.30
CA THR A 221 1.32 -23.36 -4.83
C THR A 221 0.11 -23.32 -5.76
N HIS A 222 -0.86 -22.43 -5.54
CA HIS A 222 -2.14 -22.43 -6.27
C HIS A 222 -2.33 -21.26 -7.23
N HIS A 223 -1.67 -20.12 -7.00
CA HIS A 223 -1.89 -18.89 -7.77
C HIS A 223 -0.65 -18.42 -8.54
N ALA A 224 0.55 -18.60 -7.98
CA ALA A 224 1.77 -18.07 -8.56
C ALA A 224 2.11 -18.70 -9.92
N SER A 225 2.53 -17.87 -10.87
CA SER A 225 3.11 -18.30 -12.13
C SER A 225 4.47 -19.00 -11.93
N ALA A 226 4.98 -19.67 -12.96
CA ALA A 226 6.29 -20.34 -12.88
C ALA A 226 7.41 -19.36 -12.49
N ARG A 227 7.38 -18.14 -13.04
CA ARG A 227 8.37 -17.10 -12.72
C ARG A 227 8.18 -16.55 -11.32
N GLU A 228 6.95 -16.32 -10.89
CA GLU A 228 6.65 -15.86 -9.52
C GLU A 228 7.09 -16.89 -8.47
N ARG A 229 6.99 -18.19 -8.77
CA ARG A 229 7.52 -19.26 -7.91
C ARG A 229 9.04 -19.20 -7.74
N GLU A 230 9.78 -18.87 -8.80
CA GLU A 230 11.24 -18.67 -8.70
C GLU A 230 11.58 -17.47 -7.80
N LEU A 231 10.82 -16.37 -7.95
CA LEU A 231 10.94 -15.20 -7.07
C LEU A 231 10.60 -15.57 -5.61
N ALA A 232 9.56 -16.38 -5.40
CA ALA A 232 9.14 -16.84 -4.08
C ALA A 232 10.21 -17.68 -3.38
N VAL A 233 10.89 -18.58 -4.10
CA VAL A 233 12.04 -19.35 -3.58
C VAL A 233 13.16 -18.41 -3.12
N ALA A 234 13.50 -17.40 -3.94
CA ALA A 234 14.52 -16.42 -3.57
C ALA A 234 14.11 -15.58 -2.34
N ALA A 235 12.86 -15.12 -2.30
CA ALA A 235 12.31 -14.34 -1.20
C ALA A 235 12.24 -15.14 0.10
N ASN A 236 11.79 -16.40 0.06
CA ASN A 236 11.78 -17.30 1.22
C ASN A 236 13.20 -17.53 1.74
N ARG A 237 14.18 -17.68 0.86
CA ARG A 237 15.59 -17.86 1.25
C ARG A 237 16.11 -16.62 1.96
N ALA A 238 15.84 -15.43 1.42
CA ALA A 238 16.22 -14.16 2.04
C ALA A 238 15.55 -13.94 3.40
N ALA A 239 14.31 -14.41 3.57
CA ALA A 239 13.57 -14.36 4.82
C ALA A 239 13.99 -15.43 5.86
N GLY A 240 14.85 -16.39 5.47
CA GLY A 240 15.21 -17.54 6.32
C GLY A 240 14.04 -18.52 6.52
N TRP A 241 13.10 -18.57 5.59
CA TRP A 241 11.92 -19.42 5.66
C TRP A 241 12.15 -20.80 5.03
N PRO A 242 11.32 -21.81 5.40
CA PRO A 242 11.31 -23.09 4.72
C PRO A 242 11.07 -22.95 3.21
N GLN A 243 11.70 -23.81 2.43
CA GLN A 243 11.55 -23.83 0.97
C GLN A 243 10.46 -24.82 0.56
N TRP A 244 9.19 -24.48 0.81
CA TRP A 244 8.05 -25.38 0.55
C TRP A 244 7.87 -25.72 -0.93
N LEU A 245 8.22 -24.83 -1.86
CA LEU A 245 8.19 -25.10 -3.30
C LEU A 245 9.30 -26.05 -3.78
N VAL A 246 10.39 -26.18 -3.01
CA VAL A 246 11.51 -27.07 -3.33
C VAL A 246 11.36 -28.43 -2.63
N ASN A 247 10.80 -28.40 -1.42
CA ASN A 247 10.65 -29.57 -0.56
C ASN A 247 9.29 -30.27 -0.73
N GLY A 248 8.29 -29.60 -1.30
CA GLY A 248 6.96 -30.11 -1.59
C GLY A 248 6.84 -30.45 -3.07
N ALA A 249 6.50 -31.71 -3.37
CA ALA A 249 6.23 -32.21 -4.71
C ALA A 249 5.33 -31.26 -5.50
N MET A 250 5.56 -31.21 -6.83
CA MET A 250 4.53 -30.79 -7.77
C MET A 250 3.23 -31.53 -7.41
N ALA A 251 2.30 -30.84 -6.74
CA ALA A 251 0.94 -31.31 -6.64
C ALA A 251 0.39 -31.31 -8.07
N ALA A 252 0.42 -32.49 -8.69
CA ALA A 252 -0.22 -32.70 -9.97
C ALA A 252 -1.70 -32.30 -9.85
N PRO A 253 -2.27 -31.59 -10.84
CA PRO A 253 -3.70 -31.36 -10.85
C PRO A 253 -4.42 -32.71 -10.97
N ALA A 254 -5.41 -32.93 -10.10
CA ALA A 254 -6.42 -33.96 -10.27
C ALA A 254 -7.51 -33.48 -11.23
#